data_AF-A0A034W2P7-F1
#
_entry.id   AF-A0A034W2P7-F1
#
_cell.length_a   1.000
_cell.length_b   1.000
_cell.length_c   1.000
_cell.angle_alpha   90.00
_cell.angle_beta   90.00
_cell.angle_gamma   90.00
#
_symmetry.space_group_name_H-M   'P 1'
#
loop_
_entity.id
_entity.type
_entity.pdbx_description
1 polymer ?
#
loop_
_entity_poly.entity_id
_entity_poly.type
_entity_poly.pdbx_seq_one_letter_code
_entity_poly.pdbx_strand_id
1 'polypeptide(L)'
;FVLHSFRDLDAPPASVTAVVQNRFLSNGFKEMALSTAVWSVLKAKKHGLKYTNGFMAHFYVISEQLSPLMAWGFFGPDENLRDICHYFRDQMLGFLADIFSFQASRYTTVEEFAEDILQHMKTRVNNIGVKFSQ
;
A
#
# COMPACT_ATOMS: atom_id res chain seq x y z
N PHE A 1 -4.15 -7.72 4.17
CA PHE A 1 -2.84 -7.45 4.79
C PHE A 1 -2.25 -6.11 4.36
N VAL A 2 -1.94 -5.88 3.08
CA VAL A 2 -1.64 -4.53 2.53
C VAL A 2 -2.74 -3.52 2.90
N LEU A 3 -4.01 -3.94 2.81
CA LEU A 3 -5.18 -3.18 3.25
C LEU A 3 -5.28 -2.92 4.75
N HIS A 4 -4.73 -3.80 5.58
CA HIS A 4 -4.69 -3.57 7.02
C HIS A 4 -3.63 -2.52 7.33
N SER A 5 -2.48 -2.55 6.65
CA SER A 5 -1.50 -1.47 6.70
C SER A 5 -2.11 -0.15 6.22
N PHE A 6 -2.97 -0.17 5.20
CA PHE A 6 -3.72 1.02 4.75
C PHE A 6 -4.84 1.46 5.70
N ARG A 7 -5.50 0.53 6.43
CA ARG A 7 -6.46 0.90 7.49
C ARG A 7 -5.79 1.45 8.73
N ASP A 8 -4.60 0.96 9.08
CA ASP A 8 -3.80 1.55 10.15
C ASP A 8 -3.34 2.96 9.75
N LEU A 9 -3.24 3.24 8.45
CA LEU A 9 -3.02 4.57 7.91
C LEU A 9 -4.28 5.45 8.00
N ASP A 10 -5.50 4.92 7.92
CA ASP A 10 -6.75 5.70 8.06
C ASP A 10 -6.90 6.36 9.45
N ALA A 11 -6.17 5.92 10.48
CA ALA A 11 -6.14 6.54 11.80
C ALA A 11 -4.71 6.81 12.29
N PRO A 12 -4.01 7.81 11.70
CA PRO A 12 -2.67 8.19 12.16
C PRO A 12 -2.72 8.65 13.63
N PRO A 13 -1.65 8.45 14.42
CA PRO A 13 -1.55 9.03 15.75
C PRO A 13 -1.83 10.54 15.71
N ALA A 14 -2.53 11.08 16.72
CA ALA A 14 -2.94 12.50 16.74
C ALA A 14 -1.78 13.48 16.52
N SER A 15 -0.57 13.12 16.96
CA SER A 15 0.67 13.88 16.72
C SER A 15 1.03 14.01 15.25
N VAL A 16 0.82 12.95 14.46
CA VAL A 16 1.08 12.92 13.02
C VAL A 16 0.05 13.76 12.28
N THR A 17 -1.24 13.59 12.61
CA THR A 17 -2.33 14.37 12.03
C THR A 17 -2.15 15.86 12.27
N ALA A 18 -1.74 16.25 13.48
CA ALA A 18 -1.46 17.64 13.83
C ALA A 18 -0.32 18.25 13.01
N VAL A 19 0.74 17.48 12.72
CA VAL A 19 1.88 17.94 11.89
C VAL A 19 1.47 18.09 10.43
N VAL A 20 0.76 17.12 9.87
CA VAL A 20 0.33 17.14 8.46
C VAL A 20 -0.65 18.28 8.19
N GLN A 21 -1.58 18.55 9.12
CA GLN A 21 -2.56 19.63 9.01
C GLN A 21 -1.98 21.03 9.32
N ASN A 22 -0.76 21.12 9.84
CA ASN A 22 -0.17 22.40 10.20
C ASN A 22 0.24 23.20 8.95
N ARG A 23 -0.48 24.29 8.64
CA ARG A 23 -0.22 25.14 7.47
C ARG A 23 1.14 25.87 7.49
N PHE A 24 1.79 25.99 8.65
CA PHE A 24 3.05 26.70 8.82
C PHE A 24 4.29 25.82 8.57
N LEU A 25 4.10 24.50 8.45
CA LEU A 25 5.19 23.56 8.19
C LEU A 25 5.34 23.31 6.68
N SER A 26 6.59 23.18 6.22
CA SER A 26 6.87 22.86 4.82
C SER A 26 6.39 21.45 4.47
N ASN A 27 6.02 21.24 3.21
CA ASN A 27 5.56 19.93 2.74
C ASN A 27 6.64 18.85 2.92
N GLY A 28 7.92 19.17 2.68
CA GLY A 28 9.02 18.23 2.92
C GLY A 28 9.18 17.85 4.40
N PHE A 29 8.93 18.77 5.33
CA PHE A 29 8.94 18.44 6.76
C PHE A 29 7.77 17.52 7.13
N LYS A 30 6.58 17.79 6.60
CA LYS A 30 5.38 16.95 6.82
C LYS A 30 5.58 15.54 6.25
N GLU A 31 6.12 15.43 5.05
CA GLU A 31 6.43 14.16 4.39
C GLU A 31 7.43 13.33 5.21
N MET A 32 8.51 13.97 5.66
CA MET A 32 9.52 13.32 6.50
C MET A 32 8.93 12.84 7.84
N ALA A 33 8.13 13.69 8.51
CA ALA A 33 7.51 13.35 9.78
C ALA A 33 6.52 12.18 9.64
N LEU A 34 5.68 12.23 8.61
CA LEU A 34 4.72 11.16 8.31
C LEU A 34 5.44 9.85 7.97
N SER A 35 6.44 9.91 7.09
CA SER A 35 7.22 8.74 6.68
C SER A 35 7.93 8.10 7.87
N THR A 36 8.52 8.91 8.76
CA THR A 36 9.19 8.43 9.97
C THR A 36 8.22 7.76 10.94
N ALA A 37 7.01 8.31 11.09
CA ALA A 37 5.99 7.72 11.95
C ALA A 37 5.53 6.35 11.40
N VAL A 38 5.23 6.26 10.11
CA VAL A 38 4.85 5.02 9.44
C VAL A 38 5.95 3.97 9.54
N TRP A 39 7.19 4.37 9.26
CA TRP A 39 8.34 3.48 9.36
C TRP A 39 8.54 2.95 10.79
N SER A 40 8.38 3.81 11.79
CA SER A 40 8.47 3.43 13.20
C SER A 40 7.44 2.38 13.60
N VAL A 41 6.20 2.51 13.12
CA VAL A 41 5.12 1.51 13.34
C VAL A 41 5.45 0.18 12.67
N LEU A 42 5.89 0.20 11.41
CA LEU A 42 6.26 -1.02 10.67
C LEU A 42 7.45 -1.73 11.32
N LYS A 43 8.46 -0.98 11.75
CA LYS A 43 9.63 -1.52 12.45
C LYS A 43 9.25 -2.15 13.80
N ALA A 44 8.36 -1.52 14.56
CA ALA A 44 7.84 -2.07 15.81
C ALA A 44 7.05 -3.37 15.57
N LYS A 45 6.16 -3.40 14.55
CA LYS A 45 5.42 -4.61 14.19
C LYS A 45 6.34 -5.74 13.74
N LYS A 46 7.37 -5.44 12.95
CA LYS A 46 8.38 -6.40 12.52
C LYS A 46 9.18 -6.97 13.70
N HIS A 47 9.56 -6.13 14.66
CA HIS A 47 10.28 -6.58 15.85
C HIS A 47 9.43 -7.47 16.76
N GLY A 48 8.11 -7.25 16.80
CA GLY A 48 7.16 -8.10 17.53
C GLY A 48 6.83 -9.44 16.86
N LEU A 49 7.38 -9.75 15.69
CA LEU A 49 7.12 -11.02 15.01
C LEU A 49 7.82 -12.19 15.72
N LYS A 50 7.07 -13.26 15.96
CA LYS A 50 7.60 -14.54 16.46
C LYS A 50 8.66 -15.15 15.53
N TYR A 51 8.51 -14.94 14.22
CA TYR A 51 9.41 -15.47 13.19
C TYR A 51 10.03 -14.33 12.38
N THR A 52 11.30 -14.04 12.66
CA THR A 52 12.06 -12.92 12.06
C THR A 52 12.42 -13.13 10.59
N ASN A 53 12.33 -14.37 10.08
CA ASN A 53 12.54 -14.72 8.67
C ASN A 53 11.30 -15.40 8.05
N GLY A 54 10.11 -15.13 8.60
CA GLY A 54 8.86 -15.62 8.03
C GLY A 54 8.38 -14.73 6.88
N PHE A 55 7.33 -15.19 6.18
CA PHE A 55 6.64 -14.42 5.15
C PHE A 55 6.33 -12.98 5.60
N MET A 56 5.82 -12.81 6.83
CA MET A 56 5.48 -11.49 7.37
C MET A 56 6.69 -10.56 7.55
N ALA A 57 7.87 -11.11 7.86
CA ALA A 57 9.08 -10.29 7.99
C ALA A 57 9.54 -9.74 6.64
N HIS A 58 9.52 -10.57 5.59
CA HIS A 58 9.80 -10.13 4.21
C HIS A 58 8.73 -9.16 3.69
N PHE A 59 7.47 -9.42 4.03
CA PHE A 59 6.37 -8.54 3.68
C PHE A 59 6.50 -7.15 4.31
N TYR A 60 6.91 -7.05 5.59
CA TYR A 60 7.17 -5.76 6.22
C TYR A 60 8.33 -5.01 5.56
N VAL A 61 9.37 -5.70 5.08
CA VAL A 61 10.45 -5.05 4.31
C VAL A 61 9.92 -4.37 3.05
N ILE A 62 9.04 -5.03 2.30
CA ILE A 62 8.39 -4.44 1.12
C ILE A 62 7.47 -3.28 1.55
N SER A 63 6.72 -3.48 2.63
CA SER A 63 5.78 -2.47 3.16
C SER A 63 6.49 -1.21 3.66
N GLU A 64 7.73 -1.30 4.16
CA GLU A 64 8.53 -0.15 4.58
C GLU A 64 8.84 0.81 3.43
N GLN A 65 8.86 0.33 2.18
CA GLN A 65 9.07 1.17 1.00
C GLN A 65 7.76 1.80 0.51
N LEU A 66 6.70 0.99 0.45
CA LEU A 66 5.44 1.40 -0.16
C LEU A 66 4.55 2.23 0.79
N SER A 67 4.50 1.88 2.07
CA SER A 67 3.55 2.48 3.02
C SER A 67 3.82 3.97 3.29
N PRO A 68 5.07 4.44 3.44
CA PRO A 68 5.35 5.88 3.60
C PRO A 68 4.89 6.71 2.40
N LEU A 69 5.17 6.24 1.18
CA LEU A 69 4.74 6.90 -0.06
C LEU A 69 3.21 6.99 -0.12
N MET A 70 2.52 5.89 0.16
CA MET A 70 1.07 5.85 0.14
C MET A 70 0.45 6.72 1.24
N ALA A 71 1.06 6.77 2.43
CA ALA A 71 0.65 7.67 3.50
C ALA A 71 0.72 9.12 3.05
N TRP A 72 1.83 9.50 2.43
CA TRP A 72 2.01 10.85 1.90
C TRP A 72 1.04 11.15 0.76
N GLY A 73 0.78 10.20 -0.14
CA GLY A 73 -0.23 10.38 -1.17
C GLY A 73 -1.63 10.57 -0.60
N PHE A 74 -2.01 9.87 0.47
CA PHE A 74 -3.35 10.01 1.06
C PHE A 74 -3.53 11.27 1.91
N PHE A 75 -2.54 11.62 2.73
CA PHE A 75 -2.65 12.72 3.70
C PHE A 75 -1.95 14.00 3.29
N GLY A 76 -1.10 13.93 2.26
CA GLY A 76 -0.40 15.07 1.71
C GLY A 76 -1.33 16.06 1.01
N PRO A 77 -0.82 17.26 0.69
CA PRO A 77 -1.60 18.32 0.08
C PRO A 77 -1.78 18.15 -1.44
N ASP A 78 -1.10 17.19 -2.07
CA ASP A 78 -1.11 16.97 -3.52
C ASP A 78 -2.29 16.09 -3.93
N GLU A 79 -3.29 16.69 -4.57
CA GLU A 79 -4.50 15.99 -5.00
C GLU A 79 -4.24 14.99 -6.14
N ASN A 80 -3.31 15.29 -7.05
CA ASN A 80 -2.98 14.39 -8.15
C ASN A 80 -2.27 13.13 -7.63
N LEU A 81 -1.33 13.31 -6.70
CA LEU A 81 -0.68 12.19 -6.02
C LEU A 81 -1.70 11.36 -5.23
N ARG A 82 -2.66 12.02 -4.57
CA ARG A 82 -3.74 11.34 -3.85
C ARG A 82 -4.59 10.47 -4.78
N ASP A 83 -5.00 11.01 -5.92
CA ASP A 83 -5.79 10.27 -6.92
C ASP A 83 -5.00 9.08 -7.50
N ILE A 84 -3.71 9.27 -7.77
CA ILE A 84 -2.80 8.20 -8.17
C ILE A 84 -2.72 7.10 -7.11
N CYS A 85 -2.55 7.46 -5.84
CA CYS A 85 -2.48 6.50 -4.74
C CYS A 85 -3.82 5.76 -4.54
N HIS A 86 -4.97 6.43 -4.67
CA HIS A 86 -6.27 5.77 -4.63
C HIS A 86 -6.44 4.79 -5.79
N TYR A 87 -6.12 5.22 -7.01
CA TYR A 87 -6.19 4.34 -8.18
C TYR A 87 -5.30 3.11 -8.02
N PHE A 88 -4.06 3.30 -7.59
CA PHE A 88 -3.13 2.19 -7.33
C PHE A 88 -3.69 1.23 -6.27
N ARG A 89 -4.22 1.76 -5.17
CA ARG A 89 -4.88 0.97 -4.12
C ARG A 89 -6.04 0.14 -4.67
N ASP A 90 -6.88 0.73 -5.52
CA ASP A 90 -8.03 0.06 -6.11
C ASP A 90 -7.61 -1.04 -7.10
N GLN A 91 -6.53 -0.83 -7.86
CA GLN A 91 -5.94 -1.88 -8.70
C GLN A 91 -5.42 -3.06 -7.86
N MET A 92 -4.72 -2.79 -6.74
CA MET A 92 -4.28 -3.85 -5.82
C MET A 92 -5.44 -4.59 -5.16
N LEU A 93 -6.50 -3.86 -4.79
CA LEU A 93 -7.72 -4.43 -4.22
C LEU A 93 -8.41 -5.36 -5.21
N GLY A 94 -8.59 -4.87 -6.44
CA GLY A 94 -9.16 -5.67 -7.52
C GLY A 94 -8.29 -6.89 -7.83
N PHE A 95 -6.96 -6.78 -7.75
CA PHE A 95 -6.08 -7.94 -7.95
C PHE A 95 -6.36 -9.04 -6.93
N LEU A 96 -6.38 -8.67 -5.64
CA LEU A 96 -6.66 -9.60 -4.56
C LEU A 96 -8.07 -10.19 -4.69
N ALA A 97 -9.07 -9.37 -5.04
CA ALA A 97 -10.44 -9.85 -5.24
C ALA A 97 -10.51 -10.90 -6.36
N ASP A 98 -9.84 -10.66 -7.49
CA ASP A 98 -9.83 -11.59 -8.63
C ASP A 98 -9.15 -12.91 -8.29
N ILE A 99 -8.02 -12.87 -7.55
CA ILE A 99 -7.31 -14.08 -7.09
C ILE A 99 -8.20 -14.99 -6.25
N PHE A 100 -9.17 -14.44 -5.50
CA PHE A 100 -10.07 -15.20 -4.62
C PHE A 100 -11.50 -15.35 -5.19
N SER A 101 -11.74 -14.94 -6.44
CA SER A 101 -13.06 -15.02 -7.07
C SER A 101 -13.17 -16.28 -7.93
N PHE A 102 -14.20 -17.09 -7.69
CA PHE A 102 -14.54 -18.25 -8.55
C PHE A 102 -15.03 -17.85 -9.95
N GLN A 103 -15.38 -16.57 -10.14
CA GLN A 103 -15.78 -16.04 -11.45
C GLN A 103 -14.58 -15.53 -12.26
N ALA A 104 -13.47 -15.18 -11.59
CA ALA A 104 -12.30 -14.59 -12.22
C ALA A 104 -11.08 -15.52 -12.25
N SER A 105 -11.03 -16.54 -11.39
CA SER A 105 -9.90 -17.48 -11.30
C SER A 105 -10.39 -18.93 -11.31
N ARG A 106 -9.72 -19.77 -12.11
CA ARG A 106 -9.96 -21.21 -12.20
C ARG A 106 -9.13 -21.94 -11.15
N TYR A 107 -9.80 -22.65 -10.25
CA TYR A 107 -9.17 -23.47 -9.19
C TYR A 107 -9.15 -24.96 -9.53
N THR A 108 -9.27 -25.29 -10.81
CA THR A 108 -9.32 -26.66 -11.34
C THR A 108 -7.96 -27.34 -11.29
N THR A 109 -6.89 -26.66 -11.71
CA THR A 109 -5.51 -27.11 -11.54
C THR A 109 -4.60 -25.97 -11.08
N VAL A 110 -3.41 -26.32 -10.58
CA VAL A 110 -2.40 -25.33 -10.15
C VAL A 110 -1.92 -24.49 -11.33
N GLU A 111 -1.77 -25.10 -12.50
CA GLU A 111 -1.30 -24.44 -13.72
C GLU A 111 -2.30 -23.39 -14.21
N GLU A 112 -3.59 -23.75 -14.27
CA GLU A 112 -4.64 -22.81 -14.67
C GLU A 112 -4.76 -21.65 -13.68
N PHE A 113 -4.68 -21.93 -12.38
CA PHE A 113 -4.71 -20.89 -11.35
C PHE A 113 -3.49 -19.96 -11.45
N ALA A 114 -2.30 -20.51 -11.66
CA ALA A 114 -1.07 -19.72 -11.81
C ALA A 114 -1.14 -18.81 -13.06
N GLU A 115 -1.69 -19.31 -14.16
CA GLU A 115 -1.91 -18.52 -15.36
C GLU A 115 -2.91 -17.37 -15.11
N ASP A 116 -4.03 -17.65 -14.44
CA ASP A 116 -5.03 -16.62 -14.10
C ASP A 116 -4.43 -15.53 -13.18
N ILE A 117 -3.68 -15.91 -12.13
CA ILE A 117 -2.95 -14.94 -11.28
C ILE A 117 -2.02 -14.05 -12.12
N LEU A 118 -1.28 -14.64 -13.06
CA LEU A 118 -0.37 -13.89 -13.92
C LEU A 118 -1.13 -12.91 -14.83
N GLN A 119 -2.26 -13.33 -15.40
CA GLN A 119 -3.09 -12.47 -16.24
C GLN A 119 -3.72 -11.32 -15.45
N HIS A 120 -4.21 -11.59 -14.23
CA HIS A 120 -4.70 -10.57 -13.32
C HIS A 120 -3.59 -9.55 -13.03
N MET A 121 -2.37 -10.00 -12.71
CA MET A 121 -1.24 -9.11 -12.43
C MET A 121 -0.88 -8.25 -13.65
N LYS A 122 -0.76 -8.85 -14.84
CA LYS A 122 -0.46 -8.11 -16.09
C LYS A 122 -1.50 -7.03 -16.38
N THR A 123 -2.78 -7.35 -16.20
CA THR A 123 -3.88 -6.40 -16.38
C THR A 123 -3.73 -5.20 -15.45
N ARG A 124 -3.43 -5.44 -14.17
CA ARG A 124 -3.27 -4.36 -13.18
C ARG A 124 -2.05 -3.50 -13.46
N VAL A 125 -0.91 -4.12 -13.83
CA VAL A 125 0.29 -3.38 -14.23
C VAL A 125 0.01 -2.49 -15.45
N ASN A 126 -0.69 -3.00 -16.46
CA ASN A 126 -1.08 -2.22 -17.63
C ASN A 126 -1.97 -1.03 -17.25
N ASN A 127 -3.00 -1.26 -16.44
CA ASN A 127 -3.91 -0.22 -15.96
C ASN A 127 -3.16 0.91 -15.23
N ILE A 128 -2.25 0.54 -14.32
CA ILE A 128 -1.40 1.51 -13.60
C ILE A 128 -0.48 2.26 -14.56
N GLY A 129 0.15 1.56 -15.51
CA GLY A 129 1.06 2.17 -16.49
C GLY A 129 0.37 3.20 -17.37
N VAL A 130 -0.84 2.90 -17.85
CA VAL A 130 -1.66 3.85 -18.62
C VAL A 130 -2.01 5.08 -17.77
N LYS A 131 -2.42 4.88 -16.51
CA LYS A 131 -2.77 6.00 -15.61
C LYS A 131 -1.59 6.92 -15.30
N PHE A 132 -0.37 6.40 -15.21
CA PHE A 132 0.84 7.20 -14.96
C PHE A 132 1.39 7.89 -16.21
N SER A 133 0.89 7.52 -17.40
CA SER A 133 1.28 8.12 -18.68
C SER A 133 0.37 9.26 -19.11
N GLN A 134 -0.67 9.58 -18.32
CA GLN A 134 -1.61 10.70 -18.51
C GLN A 134 -1.23 11.86 -17.59
#